data_AF-A0A0P9GKZ2-F1
#
_entry.id   AF-A0A0P9GKZ2-F1
#
_cell.length_a   1.000
_cell.length_b   1.000
_cell.length_c   1.000
_cell.angle_alpha   90.00
_cell.angle_beta   90.00
_cell.angle_gamma   90.00
#
_symmetry.space_group_name_H-M   'P 1'
#
loop_
_entity.id
_entity.type
_entity.pdbx_description
1 polymer ?
#
loop_
_entity_poly.entity_id
_entity_poly.type
_entity_poly.pdbx_seq_one_letter_code
_entity_poly.pdbx_strand_id
1 'polypeptide(L)' 'MVKVIRLWAIWLMALAAGVYGTSLVYRAIANGITMDWVYGIPVLLFGVWITGNIWASARQFYRQQRIQSRQHLQRAK' A
#
# COMPACT_ATOMS: atom_id res chain seq x y z
N MET A 1 1.49 19.63 -2.35
CA MET A 1 2.61 18.84 -2.93
C MET A 1 3.19 17.79 -1.97
N VAL A 2 3.65 18.15 -0.76
CA VAL A 2 4.32 17.22 0.17
C VAL A 2 3.50 15.95 0.50
N LYS A 3 2.18 16.07 0.69
CA LYS A 3 1.30 14.92 0.97
C LYS A 3 1.19 13.91 -0.19
N VAL A 4 1.26 14.40 -1.43
CA VAL A 4 1.19 13.55 -2.65
C VAL A 4 2.49 12.78 -2.81
N ILE A 5 3.64 13.46 -2.66
CA ILE A 5 4.97 12.83 -2.72
C ILE A 5 5.10 11.74 -1.65
N ARG A 6 4.60 11.98 -0.44
CA ARG A 6 4.61 11.01 0.65
C ARG A 6 3.77 9.76 0.35
N LEU A 7 2.63 9.92 -0.34
CA LEU A 7 1.80 8.79 -0.78
C LEU A 7 2.52 7.94 -1.83
N TRP A 8 3.14 8.58 -2.82
CA TRP A 8 3.94 7.89 -3.85
C TRP A 8 5.13 7.14 -3.26
N ALA A 9 5.81 7.73 -2.28
CA ALA A 9 6.93 7.08 -1.58
C ALA A 9 6.48 5.81 -0.82
N ILE A 10 5.33 5.88 -0.12
CA ILE A 10 4.77 4.71 0.58
C ILE A 10 4.35 3.65 -0.44
N TRP A 11 3.80 4.05 -1.59
CA TRP A 11 3.38 3.14 -2.65
C TRP A 11 4.58 2.43 -3.31
N LEU A 12 5.65 3.16 -3.60
CA LEU A 12 6.91 2.60 -4.11
C LEU A 12 7.56 1.65 -3.10
N MET A 13 7.55 1.99 -1.79
CA MET A 13 8.05 1.07 -0.77
C MET A 13 7.20 -0.19 -0.65
N ALA A 14 5.88 -0.09 -0.77
CA ALA A 14 5.00 -1.26 -0.77
C ALA A 14 5.25 -2.17 -1.98
N LEU A 15 5.47 -1.59 -3.17
CA LEU A 15 5.87 -2.33 -4.36
C LEU A 15 7.23 -3.00 -4.20
N ALA A 16 8.23 -2.27 -3.70
CA ALA A 16 9.56 -2.81 -3.46
C ALA A 16 9.53 -3.96 -2.45
N ALA A 17 8.78 -3.82 -1.36
CA ALA A 17 8.56 -4.88 -0.37
C ALA A 17 7.86 -6.10 -1.00
N GLY A 18 6.86 -5.89 -1.85
CA GLY A 18 6.19 -6.98 -2.57
C GLY A 18 7.16 -7.74 -3.49
N VAL A 19 7.91 -7.03 -4.34
CA VAL A 19 8.87 -7.65 -5.29
C VAL A 19 9.99 -8.36 -4.55
N TYR A 20 10.56 -7.72 -3.52
CA TYR A 20 11.65 -8.27 -2.72
C TYR A 20 11.20 -9.46 -1.85
N GLY A 21 10.03 -9.38 -1.22
CA GLY A 21 9.45 -10.50 -0.47
C GLY A 21 9.15 -11.69 -1.37
N THR A 22 8.65 -11.45 -2.59
CA THR A 22 8.39 -12.52 -3.57
C THR A 22 9.69 -13.16 -4.04
N SER A 23 10.75 -12.36 -4.28
CA SER A 23 12.05 -12.90 -4.68
C SER A 23 12.71 -13.73 -3.58
N LEU A 24 12.62 -13.30 -2.31
CA LEU A 24 13.08 -14.06 -1.16
C LEU A 24 12.36 -15.40 -1.04
N VAL A 25 11.03 -15.42 -1.11
CA VAL A 25 10.26 -16.67 -1.07
C VAL A 25 10.61 -17.58 -2.25
N TYR A 26 10.74 -17.04 -3.46
CA TYR A 26 11.15 -17.81 -4.63
C TYR A 26 12.55 -18.42 -4.44
N ARG A 27 13.49 -17.64 -3.88
CA ARG A 27 14.86 -18.09 -3.60
C ARG A 27 14.90 -19.16 -2.51
N ALA A 28 14.02 -19.05 -1.52
CA ALA A 28 13.82 -20.04 -0.46
C ALA A 28 13.30 -21.38 -1.01
N ILE A 29 12.35 -21.33 -1.96
CA ILE A 29 11.82 -22.51 -2.66
C ILE A 29 12.90 -23.13 -3.56
N ALA A 30 13.57 -22.31 -4.36
CA ALA A 30 14.51 -22.78 -5.37
C ALA A 30 15.81 -23.35 -4.77
N ASN A 31 16.27 -22.82 -3.63
CA ASN A 31 17.55 -23.21 -3.02
C ASN A 31 17.39 -23.96 -1.69
N GLY A 32 16.16 -24.18 -1.20
CA GLY A 32 15.91 -24.90 0.05
C GLY A 32 16.37 -24.17 1.32
N ILE A 33 16.67 -22.88 1.23
CA ILE A 33 17.17 -22.07 2.36
C ILE A 33 15.96 -21.63 3.20
N THR A 34 15.74 -22.29 4.33
CA THR A 34 14.63 -22.04 5.26
C THR A 34 14.58 -20.62 5.82
N MET A 35 15.74 -19.97 5.93
CA MET A 35 15.87 -18.61 6.47
C MET A 35 15.14 -17.57 5.62
N ASP A 36 15.08 -17.75 4.30
CA ASP A 36 14.40 -16.83 3.38
C ASP A 36 12.86 -16.89 3.51
N TRP A 37 12.30 -17.98 4.06
CA TRP A 37 10.86 -18.05 4.38
C TRP A 37 10.49 -17.20 5.61
N VAL A 38 11.35 -17.22 6.63
CA VAL A 38 11.15 -16.48 7.88
C VAL A 38 11.16 -14.97 7.62
N TYR A 39 11.93 -14.49 6.65
CA TYR A 39 11.97 -13.08 6.28
C TYR A 39 11.04 -12.73 5.11
N GLY A 40 10.84 -13.63 4.14
CA GLY A 40 10.01 -13.38 2.97
C GLY A 40 8.52 -13.28 3.27
N ILE A 41 7.98 -14.15 4.14
CA ILE A 41 6.54 -14.14 4.48
C ILE A 41 6.13 -12.85 5.23
N PRO A 42 6.85 -12.41 6.29
CA PRO A 42 6.51 -11.16 6.96
C PRO A 42 6.61 -9.95 6.05
N VAL A 43 7.61 -9.90 5.16
CA VAL A 43 7.76 -8.81 4.18
C VAL A 43 6.58 -8.75 3.22
N LEU A 44 6.10 -9.90 2.73
CA LEU A 44 4.90 -9.99 1.89
C LEU A 44 3.64 -9.56 2.63
N LEU A 45 3.43 -10.06 3.85
CA LEU A 45 2.29 -9.67 4.69
C LEU A 45 2.31 -8.17 4.99
N PHE A 46 3.49 -7.60 5.22
CA PHE A 46 3.66 -6.17 5.45
C PHE A 46 3.32 -5.35 4.20
N GLY A 47 3.74 -5.81 3.01
CA GLY A 47 3.37 -5.21 1.73
C GLY A 47 1.85 -5.23 1.48
N VAL A 48 1.19 -6.37 1.76
CA VAL A 48 -0.27 -6.49 1.66
C VAL A 48 -0.97 -5.59 2.67
N TRP A 49 -0.48 -5.53 3.90
CA TRP A 49 -1.05 -4.70 4.97
C TRP A 49 -0.95 -3.20 4.65
N ILE A 50 0.20 -2.73 4.16
CA ILE A 50 0.36 -1.33 3.71
C ILE A 50 -0.60 -1.05 2.56
N THR A 51 -0.67 -1.93 1.55
CA THR A 51 -1.52 -1.75 0.38
C THR A 51 -3.00 -1.68 0.76
N GLY A 52 -3.46 -2.54 1.67
CA GLY A 52 -4.81 -2.53 2.21
C GLY A 52 -5.16 -1.23 2.96
N ASN A 53 -4.25 -0.72 3.78
CA ASN A 53 -4.43 0.55 4.50
C ASN A 53 -4.48 1.76 3.56
N ILE A 54 -3.64 1.78 2.52
CA ILE A 54 -3.69 2.84 1.48
C ILE A 54 -5.05 2.78 0.77
N TRP A 55 -5.52 1.60 0.42
CA TRP A 55 -6.81 1.46 -0.26
C TRP A 55 -7.99 1.88 0.62
N ALA A 56 -7.98 1.53 1.91
CA ALA A 56 -9.00 1.96 2.87
C ALA A 56 -9.02 3.50 3.03
N SER A 57 -7.85 4.11 3.21
CA SER A 57 -7.73 5.57 3.37
C SER A 57 -8.09 6.33 2.09
N ALA A 58 -7.70 5.82 0.91
CA ALA A 58 -8.12 6.37 -0.38
C ALA A 58 -9.65 6.33 -0.56
N ARG A 59 -10.30 5.24 -0.14
CA ARG A 59 -11.78 5.13 -0.22
C ARG A 59 -12.49 6.12 0.70
N GLN A 60 -11.96 6.33 1.91
CA GLN A 60 -12.49 7.32 2.85
C GLN A 60 -12.30 8.75 2.31
N PHE A 61 -11.14 9.04 1.72
CA PHE A 61 -10.86 10.34 1.10
C PHE A 61 -11.80 10.63 -0.07
N TYR A 62 -12.04 9.66 -0.95
CA TYR A 62 -13.02 9.79 -2.05
C TYR A 62 -14.45 10.07 -1.54
N ARG A 63 -14.86 9.41 -0.45
CA ARG A 63 -16.17 9.67 0.16
C ARG A 63 -16.26 11.08 0.72
N GLN A 64 -15.22 11.56 1.41
CA GLN A 64 -15.18 12.92 1.96
C GLN A 64 -15.20 13.98 0.86
N GLN A 65 -14.44 13.80 -0.22
CA GLN A 65 -14.47 14.71 -1.38
C GLN A 65 -15.88 14.83 -1.98
N ARG A 66 -16.59 13.72 -2.17
CA ARG A 66 -17.98 13.76 -2.68
C ARG A 66 -18.92 14.56 -1.77
N ILE A 67 -18.78 14.44 -0.46
CA ILE A 67 -19.63 15.14 0.50
C ILE A 67 -19.32 16.64 0.48
N GLN A 68 -18.04 17.03 0.46
CA GLN A 68 -17.64 18.44 0.32
C GLN A 68 -18.13 19.06 -0.99
N SER A 69 -17.96 18.37 -2.12
CA SER A 69 -18.45 18.87 -3.42
C SER A 69 -19.97 19.11 -3.42
N ARG A 70 -20.74 18.26 -2.74
CA ARG A 70 -22.20 18.46 -2.58
C ARG A 70 -22.53 19.67 -1.69
N GLN A 71 -21.78 19.91 -0.62
CA GLN A 71 -21.99 21.06 0.26
C GLN A 71 -21.69 22.39 -0.44
N HIS A 72 -20.66 22.45 -1.30
CA HIS A 72 -20.36 23.65 -2.10
C HIS A 72 -21.48 24.00 -3.09
N LEU A 73 -22.10 22.99 -3.73
CA LEU A 73 -23.24 23.18 -4.62
C LEU A 73 -24.50 23.71 -3.90
N GLN A 74 -24.69 23.35 -2.62
CA GLN A 74 -25.83 23.83 -1.82
C GLN A 74 -25.64 25.25 -1.29
N ARG A 75 -24.39 25.70 -1.08
CA ARG A 75 -24.09 27.08 -0.65
C ARG A 75 -24.06 28.10 -1.80
N ALA A 76 -24.06 27.63 -3.05
CA ALA A 76 -24.06 28.48 -4.25
C ALA A 76 -25.47 28.72 -4.83
N LYS A 77 -26.51 28.13 -4.22
CA LYS A 77 -27.92 28.43 -4.46
C LYS A 77 -28.44 29.37 -3.39
#